data_AF-A0A381YWC4-F1
#
_entry.id   AF-A0A381YWC4-F1
#
_cell.length_a   1.000
_cell.length_b   1.000
_cell.length_c   1.000
_cell.angle_alpha   90.00
_cell.angle_beta   90.00
_cell.angle_gamma   90.00
#
_symmetry.space_group_name_H-M   'P 1'
#
loop_
_entity.id
_entity.type
_entity.pdbx_description
1 polymer ?
#
loop_
_entity_poly.entity_id
_entity_poly.type
_entity_poly.pdbx_seq_one_letter_code
_entity_poly.pdbx_strand_id
1 'polypeptide(L)'
;MILTNGCARDADAKDSTAVTPAEQSIERTTYAETDTTWIAIVMIWRPVIYTIDKEFSTEVACWNHYEGGVGESKFGKQHLDHQGNPPTKEFHKKHRPSHREYPTRMYHGINVEQGQVWLTCDIKGRIEGL
;
A
#
# COMPACT_ATOMS: atom_id res chain seq x y z
N MET A 1 8.71 29.56 -73.13
CA MET A 1 9.57 28.89 -72.12
C MET A 1 8.78 27.66 -71.65
N ILE A 2 9.01 26.44 -72.13
CA ILE A 2 10.16 25.51 -71.97
C ILE A 2 10.23 24.88 -70.56
N LEU A 3 9.86 23.59 -70.52
CA LEU A 3 10.50 22.41 -69.87
C LEU A 3 10.63 22.39 -68.31
N THR A 4 9.87 21.54 -67.61
CA THR A 4 10.15 20.15 -67.14
C THR A 4 11.20 19.99 -66.03
N ASN A 5 10.89 19.04 -65.13
CA ASN A 5 11.75 18.31 -64.19
C ASN A 5 11.91 18.95 -62.79
N GLY A 6 11.76 18.21 -61.69
CA GLY A 6 11.68 16.77 -61.59
C GLY A 6 11.40 16.29 -60.17
N CYS A 7 10.96 15.04 -60.13
CA CYS A 7 10.83 14.18 -58.97
C CYS A 7 12.20 13.74 -58.40
N ALA A 8 12.11 13.07 -57.24
CA ALA A 8 13.12 12.30 -56.50
C ALA A 8 13.92 13.14 -55.48
N ARG A 9 14.13 12.69 -54.24
CA ARG A 9 14.54 11.32 -53.87
C ARG A 9 14.01 10.87 -52.50
N ASP A 10 13.92 9.56 -52.39
CA ASP A 10 13.51 8.70 -51.29
C ASP A 10 14.06 9.05 -49.90
N ALA A 11 13.24 8.82 -48.88
CA ALA A 11 13.70 8.32 -47.58
C ALA A 11 12.74 7.22 -47.13
N ASP A 12 13.10 6.03 -47.58
CA ASP A 12 12.96 4.70 -46.99
C ASP A 12 12.23 4.59 -45.64
N ALA A 13 11.33 3.61 -45.58
CA ALA A 13 10.54 3.24 -44.42
C ALA A 13 11.40 2.97 -43.18
N LYS A 14 10.94 3.44 -42.02
CA LYS A 14 10.84 2.53 -40.86
C LYS A 14 9.48 2.70 -40.22
N ASP A 15 8.66 1.67 -40.43
CA ASP A 15 7.63 1.24 -39.50
C ASP A 15 8.19 1.39 -38.08
N SER A 16 7.77 2.44 -37.39
CA SER A 16 8.09 2.58 -35.97
C SER A 16 7.13 1.64 -35.27
N THR A 17 7.54 0.39 -35.23
CA THR A 17 6.96 -0.63 -34.36
C THR A 17 7.06 -0.08 -32.94
N ALA A 18 5.99 0.57 -32.50
CA ALA A 18 5.85 1.00 -31.12
C ALA A 18 5.76 -0.29 -30.31
N VAL A 19 6.91 -0.75 -29.85
CA VAL A 19 7.03 -1.83 -28.88
C VAL A 19 6.29 -1.38 -27.63
N THR A 20 5.13 -2.01 -27.42
CA THR A 20 4.41 -2.10 -26.17
C THR A 20 5.43 -2.21 -25.03
N PRO A 21 5.45 -1.30 -24.05
CA PRO A 21 6.15 -1.59 -22.81
C PRO A 21 5.43 -2.81 -22.24
N ALA A 22 6.14 -3.94 -22.21
CA ALA A 22 5.68 -5.09 -21.46
C ALA A 22 5.35 -4.59 -20.04
N GLU A 23 4.09 -4.72 -19.63
CA GLU A 23 3.76 -4.70 -18.21
C GLU A 23 4.71 -5.72 -17.60
N GLN A 24 5.66 -5.23 -16.80
CA GLN A 24 6.34 -6.08 -15.84
C GLN A 24 5.25 -6.55 -14.89
N SER A 25 4.63 -7.67 -15.25
CA SER A 25 4.00 -8.55 -14.30
C SER A 25 5.09 -8.86 -13.30
N ILE A 26 5.06 -8.17 -12.15
CA ILE A 26 5.79 -8.60 -10.98
C ILE A 26 5.34 -10.04 -10.79
N GLU A 27 6.22 -10.99 -11.10
CA GLU A 27 5.99 -12.40 -10.85
C GLU A 27 5.65 -12.50 -9.38
N ARG A 28 4.37 -12.68 -9.10
CA ARG A 28 3.88 -13.00 -7.78
C ARG A 28 4.40 -14.39 -7.53
N THR A 29 5.57 -14.48 -6.89
CA THR A 29 6.08 -15.74 -6.36
C THR A 29 4.91 -16.37 -5.63
N THR A 30 4.44 -17.50 -6.13
CA THR A 30 3.44 -18.31 -5.46
C THR A 30 4.09 -18.77 -4.16
N TYR A 31 3.93 -17.98 -3.11
CA TYR A 31 4.24 -18.40 -1.76
C TYR A 31 3.34 -19.61 -1.51
N ALA A 32 3.94 -20.80 -1.55
CA ALA A 32 3.31 -22.00 -1.04
C ALA A 32 2.72 -21.67 0.34
N GLU A 33 1.53 -22.20 0.64
CA GLU A 33 0.84 -22.03 1.93
C GLU A 33 1.58 -22.72 3.08
N THR A 34 2.81 -22.29 3.34
CA THR A 34 3.66 -22.73 4.45
C THR A 34 4.27 -21.46 5.05
N ASP A 35 3.69 -21.02 6.17
CA ASP A 35 4.17 -19.97 7.09
C ASP A 35 4.05 -18.49 6.63
N THR A 36 2.89 -18.09 6.09
CA THR A 36 2.57 -16.65 5.95
C THR A 36 2.47 -16.00 7.33
N THR A 37 3.45 -15.18 7.68
CA THR A 37 3.47 -14.41 8.94
C THR A 37 2.90 -13.01 8.71
N TRP A 38 1.89 -12.65 9.50
CA TRP A 38 1.28 -11.33 9.48
C TRP A 38 1.91 -10.44 10.52
N ILE A 39 2.11 -9.17 10.19
CA ILE A 39 2.71 -8.18 11.08
C ILE A 39 1.77 -6.99 11.25
N ALA A 40 1.60 -6.56 12.51
CA ALA A 40 1.01 -5.27 12.80
C ALA A 40 2.08 -4.20 12.73
N ILE A 41 1.92 -3.30 11.77
CA ILE A 41 2.82 -2.17 11.55
C ILE A 41 2.18 -0.94 12.18
N VAL A 42 2.90 -0.32 13.10
CA VAL A 42 2.52 0.91 13.76
C VAL A 42 3.43 2.02 13.26
N MET A 43 2.82 3.12 12.82
CA MET A 43 3.52 4.34 12.45
C MET A 43 3.11 5.45 13.39
N ILE A 44 4.09 6.00 14.11
CA ILE A 44 3.93 7.23 14.88
C ILE A 44 4.30 8.39 13.95
N TRP A 45 3.49 9.46 13.90
CA TRP A 45 3.72 10.57 12.96
C TRP A 45 4.74 11.59 13.43
N ARG A 46 4.94 11.73 14.75
CA ARG A 46 5.86 12.72 15.33
C ARG A 46 6.83 12.06 16.33
N PRO A 47 8.13 11.95 15.99
CA PRO A 47 8.65 11.91 14.62
C PRO A 47 8.07 10.71 13.84
N VAL A 48 8.22 10.72 12.50
CA VAL A 48 7.75 9.63 11.63
C VAL A 48 8.59 8.38 11.89
N ILE A 49 8.03 7.40 12.60
CA ILE A 49 8.69 6.14 12.95
C ILE A 49 7.73 5.00 12.59
N TYR A 50 8.21 4.02 11.83
CA TYR A 50 7.50 2.77 11.57
C TYR A 50 8.13 1.64 12.40
N THR A 51 7.29 0.84 13.04
CA THR A 51 7.71 -0.35 13.79
C THR A 51 6.77 -1.51 13.55
N ILE A 52 7.31 -2.72 13.65
CA ILE A 52 6.51 -3.93 13.84
C ILE A 52 6.17 -4.02 15.33
N ASP A 53 4.89 -3.85 15.68
CA ASP A 53 4.42 -3.99 17.07
C ASP A 53 4.32 -5.47 17.45
N LYS A 54 3.84 -6.32 16.53
CA LYS A 54 3.60 -7.74 16.80
C LYS A 54 3.44 -8.58 15.53
N GLU A 55 3.80 -9.86 15.63
CA GLU A 55 3.59 -10.87 14.60
C GLU A 55 2.41 -11.80 14.93
N PHE A 56 1.74 -12.31 13.90
CA PHE A 56 0.54 -13.14 14.00
C PHE A 56 0.60 -14.26 12.97
N SER A 57 -0.01 -15.40 13.32
CA SER A 57 -0.18 -16.54 12.42
C SER A 57 -1.31 -16.35 11.42
N THR A 58 -2.23 -15.42 11.68
CA THR A 58 -3.36 -15.15 10.79
C THR A 58 -3.63 -13.66 10.64
N GLU A 59 -4.16 -13.34 9.48
CA GLU A 59 -4.65 -12.03 9.07
C GLU A 59 -5.66 -11.44 10.07
N VAL A 60 -6.69 -12.23 10.39
CA VAL A 60 -7.79 -11.82 11.29
C VAL A 60 -7.27 -11.55 12.69
N ALA A 61 -6.32 -12.36 13.18
CA ALA A 61 -5.70 -12.13 14.48
C ALA A 61 -4.92 -10.81 14.50
N CYS A 62 -4.20 -10.47 13.43
CA CYS A 62 -3.51 -9.19 13.32
C CYS A 62 -4.49 -8.01 13.39
N TRP A 63 -5.54 -8.01 12.57
CA TRP A 63 -6.48 -6.89 12.50
C TRP A 63 -7.30 -6.71 13.77
N ASN A 64 -7.74 -7.82 14.35
CA ASN A 64 -8.58 -7.81 15.56
C ASN A 64 -7.78 -7.57 16.84
N HIS A 65 -6.44 -7.64 16.81
CA HIS A 65 -5.60 -7.46 17.99
C HIS A 65 -5.87 -6.13 18.73
N TYR A 66 -6.22 -5.09 17.98
CA TYR A 66 -6.44 -3.73 18.50
C TYR A 66 -7.92 -3.41 18.74
N GLU A 67 -8.82 -4.38 18.55
CA GLU A 67 -10.23 -4.24 18.92
C GLU A 67 -10.42 -4.34 20.44
N GLY A 68 -11.64 -4.07 20.93
CA GLY A 68 -11.99 -4.25 22.34
C GLY A 68 -11.27 -3.30 23.30
N GLY A 69 -10.82 -2.13 22.82
CA GLY A 69 -10.14 -1.12 23.62
C GLY A 69 -8.61 -1.26 23.65
N VAL A 70 -8.04 -2.30 23.04
CA VAL A 70 -6.57 -2.51 23.05
C VAL A 70 -5.86 -1.39 22.29
N GLY A 71 -6.36 -1.03 21.10
CA GLY A 71 -5.79 0.08 20.34
C GLY A 71 -5.99 1.42 21.04
N GLU A 72 -7.16 1.64 21.64
CA GLU A 72 -7.45 2.87 22.37
C GLU A 72 -6.56 3.06 23.59
N SER A 73 -6.30 1.98 24.33
CA SER A 73 -5.39 1.98 25.47
C SER A 73 -3.93 2.25 25.07
N LYS A 74 -3.52 1.87 23.85
CA LYS A 74 -2.15 2.02 23.36
C LYS A 74 -1.90 3.35 22.64
N PHE A 75 -2.89 3.83 21.88
CA PHE A 75 -2.71 4.90 20.89
C PHE A 75 -3.74 6.03 21.00
N GLY A 76 -4.63 5.99 22.00
CA GLY A 76 -5.61 7.04 22.24
C GLY A 76 -6.88 6.85 21.41
N LYS A 77 -7.68 7.90 21.24
CA LYS A 77 -8.99 7.76 20.58
C LYS A 77 -8.84 7.34 19.10
N GLN A 78 -9.59 6.34 18.67
CA GLN A 78 -9.64 5.93 17.26
C GLN A 78 -10.37 6.99 16.42
N HIS A 79 -9.85 7.24 15.22
CA HIS A 79 -10.58 8.00 14.22
C HIS A 79 -11.77 7.17 13.71
N LEU A 80 -12.96 7.76 13.79
CA LEU A 80 -14.21 7.17 13.32
C LEU A 80 -14.56 7.74 11.94
N ASP A 81 -15.42 7.04 11.21
CA ASP A 81 -16.01 7.55 9.98
C ASP A 81 -17.01 8.69 10.26
N HIS A 82 -17.58 9.27 9.20
CA HIS A 82 -18.53 10.38 9.35
C HIS A 82 -19.85 9.98 10.03
N GLN A 83 -20.12 8.68 10.19
CA GLN A 83 -21.29 8.15 10.90
C GLN A 83 -20.95 7.75 12.35
N GLY A 84 -19.71 7.93 12.78
CA GLY A 84 -19.26 7.56 14.12
C GLY A 84 -18.94 6.08 14.29
N ASN A 85 -18.71 5.33 13.19
CA ASN A 85 -18.32 3.92 13.26
C ASN A 85 -16.80 3.75 13.11
N PRO A 86 -16.20 2.74 13.77
CA PRO A 86 -14.81 2.38 13.51
C PRO A 86 -14.61 1.95 12.04
N PRO A 87 -13.47 2.29 11.41
CA PRO A 87 -13.13 1.78 10.08
C PRO A 87 -13.08 0.25 10.08
N THR A 88 -13.83 -0.35 9.18
CA THR A 88 -13.79 -1.81 8.94
C THR A 88 -12.59 -2.19 8.09
N LYS A 89 -12.31 -3.49 7.97
CA LYS A 89 -11.24 -4.00 7.08
C LYS A 89 -11.42 -3.61 5.60
N GLU A 90 -12.64 -3.24 5.19
CA GLU A 90 -12.94 -2.84 3.80
C GLU A 90 -12.81 -1.32 3.60
N PHE A 91 -12.60 -0.56 4.67
CA PHE A 91 -12.42 0.89 4.62
C PHE A 91 -11.26 1.25 3.68
N HIS A 92 -11.42 2.22 2.79
CA HIS A 92 -10.39 2.60 1.80
C HIS A 92 -9.86 1.48 0.88
N LYS A 93 -10.46 0.28 0.82
CA LYS A 93 -9.95 -0.83 -0.01
C LYS A 93 -9.75 -0.46 -1.48
N LYS A 94 -10.65 0.37 -2.04
CA LYS A 94 -10.55 0.86 -3.43
C LYS A 94 -9.43 1.89 -3.64
N HIS A 95 -9.06 2.63 -2.60
CA HIS A 95 -8.16 3.79 -2.69
C HIS A 95 -6.86 3.61 -1.90
N ARG A 96 -6.62 2.42 -1.34
CA ARG A 96 -5.37 2.10 -0.66
C ARG A 96 -4.28 1.78 -1.68
N PRO A 97 -3.00 1.99 -1.35
CA PRO A 97 -1.89 1.55 -2.18
C PRO A 97 -2.00 0.06 -2.49
N SER A 98 -1.72 -0.34 -3.73
CA SER A 98 -1.87 -1.72 -4.22
C SER A 98 -1.04 -2.75 -3.45
N HIS A 99 0.05 -2.32 -2.82
CA HIS A 99 0.91 -3.17 -2.01
C HIS A 99 0.32 -3.47 -0.62
N ARG A 100 -0.68 -2.72 -0.13
CA ARG A 100 -1.24 -2.93 1.21
C ARG A 100 -2.41 -3.90 1.18
N GLU A 101 -2.31 -4.93 2.02
CA GLU A 101 -3.36 -5.94 2.18
C GLU A 101 -4.49 -5.48 3.12
N TYR A 102 -4.19 -4.56 4.04
CA TYR A 102 -5.17 -3.99 4.97
C TYR A 102 -5.29 -2.47 4.85
N PRO A 103 -6.44 -1.92 5.27
CA PRO A 103 -6.56 -0.50 5.44
C PRO A 103 -5.72 0.00 6.61
N THR A 104 -5.60 1.32 6.66
CA THR A 104 -4.95 2.00 7.77
C THR A 104 -6.02 2.39 8.78
N ARG A 105 -5.93 1.81 9.98
CA ARG A 105 -6.62 2.30 11.17
C ARG A 105 -5.83 3.47 11.71
N MET A 106 -6.51 4.55 12.09
CA MET A 106 -5.85 5.74 12.61
C MET A 106 -6.31 6.01 14.03
N TYR A 107 -5.40 6.50 14.86
CA TYR A 107 -5.65 6.99 16.20
C TYR A 107 -5.09 8.41 16.37
N HIS A 108 -5.72 9.19 17.24
CA HIS A 108 -5.33 10.56 17.53
C HIS A 108 -3.97 10.70 18.26
N GLY A 109 -3.44 9.61 18.83
CA GLY A 109 -2.31 9.62 19.75
C GLY A 109 -2.76 9.83 21.19
N ILE A 110 -1.97 9.36 22.15
CA ILE A 110 -2.22 9.61 23.59
C ILE A 110 -1.66 10.97 23.99
N ASN A 111 -0.62 11.45 23.30
CA ASN A 111 0.02 12.72 23.58
C ASN A 111 0.37 13.48 22.28
N VAL A 112 0.68 14.76 22.44
CA VAL A 112 1.03 15.66 21.32
C VAL A 112 2.34 15.23 20.66
N GLU A 113 3.22 14.60 21.43
CA GLU A 113 4.52 14.14 20.96
C GLU A 113 4.37 13.02 19.94
N GLN A 114 3.57 11.98 20.20
CA GLN A 114 3.24 10.93 19.24
C GLN A 114 2.54 11.48 17.99
N GLY A 115 1.65 12.45 18.20
CA GLY A 115 0.73 12.90 17.16
C GLY A 115 -0.14 11.74 16.68
N GLN A 116 -0.53 11.78 15.40
CA GLN A 116 -1.36 10.73 14.83
C GLN A 116 -0.61 9.39 14.78
N VAL A 117 -1.31 8.31 15.10
CA VAL A 117 -0.79 6.95 14.99
C VAL A 117 -1.55 6.21 13.90
N TRP A 118 -0.83 5.59 12.97
CA TRP A 118 -1.40 4.75 11.92
C TRP A 118 -1.05 3.30 12.19
N LEU A 119 -2.01 2.42 11.92
CA LEU A 119 -1.90 1.01 12.18
C LEU A 119 -2.42 0.24 10.98
N THR A 120 -1.64 -0.72 10.51
CA THR A 120 -2.06 -1.62 9.43
C THR A 120 -1.51 -3.01 9.65
N CYS A 121 -2.08 -3.98 8.94
CA CYS A 121 -1.63 -5.36 8.94
C CYS A 121 -1.10 -5.72 7.56
N ASP A 122 0.10 -6.29 7.49
CA ASP A 122 0.66 -6.74 6.22
C ASP A 122 1.41 -8.06 6.40
N ILE A 123 1.82 -8.64 5.29
CA ILE A 123 2.65 -9.84 5.29
C ILE A 123 4.11 -9.44 5.51
N LYS A 124 4.77 -10.12 6.44
CA LYS A 124 6.18 -9.90 6.75
C LYS A 124 7.05 -10.03 5.49
N GLY A 125 8.01 -9.12 5.32
CA GLY A 125 8.92 -9.10 4.17
C GLY A 125 8.37 -8.48 2.88
N ARG A 126 7.11 -8.01 2.86
CA ARG A 126 6.57 -7.24 1.70
C ARG A 126 7.04 -5.78 1.67
N ILE A 127 7.39 -5.20 2.82
CA ILE A 127 7.80 -3.81 2.94
C ILE A 127 9.29 -3.80 3.27
N GLU A 128 10.10 -3.26 2.37
CA GLU A 128 11.55 -3.15 2.57
C GLU A 128 11.88 -2.22 3.73
N GLY A 129 12.80 -2.64 4.60
CA GLY A 129 13.24 -1.85 5.76
C GLY A 129 12.34 -1.97 7.00
N LEU A 130 11.38 -2.90 7.02
CA LEU A 130 10.53 -3.25 8.16
C LEU A 130 10.66 -4.73 8.53
#